data_AF-A0A1H1XYB0-F1
#
_entry.id   AF-A0A1H1XYB0-F1
#
_cell.length_a   1.000
_cell.length_b   1.000
_cell.length_c   1.000
_cell.angle_alpha   90.00
_cell.angle_beta   90.00
_cell.angle_gamma   90.00
#
_symmetry.space_group_name_H-M   'P 1'
#
loop_
_entity.id
_entity.type
_entity.pdbx_description
1 polymer ?
#
loop_
_entity_poly.entity_id
_entity_poly.type
_entity_poly.pdbx_seq_one_letter_code
_entity_poly.pdbx_strand_id
1 'polypeptide(L)'
;MRKPARRKSARKKPASRLLGLALGLLAALAATLLIPPQAPDSFPEAKQLARQIHGEQGRTFYCGCAYQDNRVDLASCGYRPRKNRERAARIEWEHVVPAWVIGHQRQCWQRGGREHCSKSDPLFARAEADLHNLVPAIGEVNGDRSNFPFALLPTRPHQYGQCQMVVDFRARKAMPPEHTRGAIARTYLYMHERYRLLLSKQDRQLYEAWHRQYPADDEERRRNQAIACEMGWGNPYVGEVELWRCGFGRLGALAGSALAGTAPLARTALGAVLGR
;
A
#
# COMPACT_ATOMS: atom_id res chain seq x y z
N MET A 1 4.67 85.37 -17.02
CA MET A 1 4.85 84.01 -17.60
C MET A 1 4.94 82.98 -16.48
N ARG A 2 3.89 82.16 -16.27
CA ARG A 2 3.88 81.08 -15.26
C ARG A 2 4.39 79.77 -15.91
N LYS A 3 5.50 79.20 -15.41
CA LYS A 3 5.88 77.80 -15.69
C LYS A 3 5.05 76.87 -14.79
N PRO A 4 4.48 75.76 -15.29
CA PRO A 4 3.82 74.79 -14.44
C PRO A 4 4.86 73.94 -13.70
N ALA A 5 4.71 73.81 -12.39
CA ALA A 5 5.52 72.93 -11.57
C ALA A 5 5.21 71.46 -11.90
N ARG A 6 6.22 70.71 -12.33
CA ARG A 6 6.16 69.24 -12.47
C ARG A 6 5.88 68.60 -11.10
N ARG A 7 4.69 68.02 -10.92
CA ARG A 7 4.40 67.11 -9.80
C ARG A 7 5.33 65.89 -9.90
N LYS A 8 6.25 65.74 -8.93
CA LYS A 8 7.05 64.51 -8.76
C LYS A 8 6.11 63.38 -8.31
N SER A 9 6.01 62.33 -9.12
CA SER A 9 5.31 61.10 -8.79
C SER A 9 5.95 60.45 -7.56
N ALA A 10 5.19 60.34 -6.48
CA ALA A 10 5.63 59.68 -5.26
C ALA A 10 5.91 58.19 -5.54
N ARG A 11 7.15 57.73 -5.33
CA ARG A 11 7.55 56.32 -5.41
C ARG A 11 6.76 55.50 -4.36
N LYS A 12 5.62 54.93 -4.76
CA LYS A 12 4.94 53.85 -4.02
C LYS A 12 5.80 52.57 -4.09
N LYS A 13 6.84 52.44 -3.26
CA LYS A 13 7.76 51.28 -3.28
C LYS A 13 8.33 50.97 -1.89
N PRO A 14 7.54 50.42 -0.95
CA PRO A 14 7.94 49.12 -0.37
C PRO A 14 6.77 48.16 -0.01
N ALA A 15 5.62 48.66 0.44
CA ALA A 15 4.51 47.85 0.96
C ALA A 15 3.85 46.96 -0.11
N SER A 16 3.74 47.43 -1.35
CA SER A 16 3.18 46.63 -2.46
C SER A 16 4.08 45.46 -2.87
N ARG A 17 5.39 45.57 -2.65
CA ARG A 17 6.36 44.50 -2.92
C ARG A 17 6.30 43.41 -1.84
N LEU A 18 6.16 43.80 -0.58
CA LEU A 18 5.99 42.88 0.54
C LEU A 18 4.66 42.12 0.45
N LEU A 19 3.57 42.80 0.08
CA LEU A 19 2.27 42.16 -0.14
C LEU A 19 2.31 41.18 -1.33
N GLY A 20 2.96 41.56 -2.43
CA GLY A 20 3.15 40.67 -3.59
C GLY A 20 3.98 39.43 -3.26
N LEU A 21 5.04 39.57 -2.45
CA LEU A 21 5.85 38.45 -1.96
C LEU A 21 5.04 37.53 -1.03
N ALA A 22 4.26 38.09 -0.11
CA ALA A 22 3.42 37.32 0.80
C ALA A 22 2.32 36.53 0.05
N LEU A 23 1.64 37.16 -0.91
CA LEU A 23 0.68 36.47 -1.78
C LEU A 23 1.33 35.39 -2.65
N GLY A 24 2.54 35.63 -3.17
CA GLY A 24 3.29 34.62 -3.92
C GLY A 24 3.68 33.42 -3.06
N LEU A 25 4.09 33.65 -1.81
CA LEU A 25 4.42 32.59 -0.86
C LEU A 25 3.18 31.77 -0.46
N LEU A 26 2.05 32.43 -0.19
CA LEU A 26 0.77 31.79 0.10
C LEU A 26 0.27 30.96 -1.08
N ALA A 27 0.38 31.46 -2.31
CA ALA A 27 0.02 30.73 -3.51
C ALA A 27 0.91 29.50 -3.74
N ALA A 28 2.23 29.61 -3.50
CA ALA A 28 3.15 28.48 -3.57
C ALA A 28 2.86 27.43 -2.48
N LEU A 29 2.52 27.86 -1.26
CA LEU A 29 2.13 26.96 -0.17
C LEU A 29 0.81 26.25 -0.50
N ALA A 30 -0.20 26.96 -1.02
CA ALA A 30 -1.44 26.36 -1.49
C ALA A 30 -1.22 25.37 -2.64
N ALA A 31 -0.29 25.66 -3.56
CA ALA A 31 0.05 24.75 -4.66
C ALA A 31 0.66 23.42 -4.16
N THR A 32 1.44 23.43 -3.07
CA THR A 32 1.95 22.17 -2.46
C THR A 32 0.87 21.31 -1.81
N LEU A 33 -0.25 21.92 -1.40
CA LEU A 33 -1.40 21.21 -0.81
C LEU A 33 -2.31 20.55 -1.87
N LEU A 34 -2.08 20.83 -3.14
CA LEU A 34 -2.87 20.35 -4.28
C LEU A 34 -2.17 19.22 -5.06
N ILE A 35 -1.02 18.72 -4.61
CA ILE A 35 -0.36 17.60 -5.28
C ILE A 35 -1.21 16.34 -5.06
N PRO A 36 -1.85 15.79 -6.11
CA PRO A 36 -2.66 14.60 -5.97
C PRO A 36 -1.77 13.43 -5.53
N PRO A 37 -2.31 12.46 -4.77
CA PRO A 37 -1.61 11.22 -4.50
C PRO A 37 -1.18 10.57 -5.81
N GLN A 38 0.09 10.18 -5.88
CA GLN A 38 0.67 9.51 -7.03
C GLN A 38 0.82 8.05 -6.66
N ALA A 39 0.03 7.20 -7.33
CA ALA A 39 0.19 5.76 -7.21
C ALA A 39 1.64 5.38 -7.56
N PRO A 40 2.22 4.37 -6.88
CA PRO A 40 3.58 3.92 -7.16
C PRO A 40 3.68 3.44 -8.61
N ASP A 41 4.76 3.84 -9.27
CA ASP A 41 5.00 3.50 -10.68
C ASP A 41 5.84 2.22 -10.82
N SER A 42 6.33 1.66 -9.69
CA SER A 42 7.16 0.47 -9.68
C SER A 42 6.88 -0.45 -8.49
N PHE A 43 7.12 -1.75 -8.67
CA PHE A 43 6.96 -2.72 -7.58
C PHE A 43 7.88 -2.47 -6.36
N PRO A 44 9.15 -2.04 -6.51
CA PRO A 44 9.97 -1.67 -5.35
C PRO A 44 9.37 -0.55 -4.50
N GLU A 45 8.83 0.49 -5.15
CA GLU A 45 8.15 1.61 -4.49
C GLU A 45 6.86 1.14 -3.81
N ALA A 46 6.04 0.34 -4.51
CA ALA A 46 4.84 -0.24 -3.94
C ALA A 46 5.12 -1.08 -2.68
N LYS A 47 6.22 -1.84 -2.64
CA LYS A 47 6.62 -2.57 -1.42
C LYS A 47 7.00 -1.65 -0.26
N GLN A 48 7.56 -0.46 -0.53
CA GLN A 48 7.87 0.51 0.51
C GLN A 48 6.58 1.08 1.11
N LEU A 49 5.65 1.51 0.25
CA LEU A 49 4.35 2.02 0.69
C LEU A 49 3.51 0.94 1.38
N ALA A 50 3.53 -0.30 0.88
CA ALA A 50 2.81 -1.40 1.51
C ALA A 50 3.33 -1.68 2.94
N ARG A 51 4.66 -1.59 3.18
CA ARG A 51 5.22 -1.67 4.54
C ARG A 51 4.72 -0.55 5.44
N GLN A 52 4.59 0.67 4.93
CA GLN A 52 4.07 1.80 5.71
C GLN A 52 2.60 1.61 6.08
N ILE A 53 1.78 1.13 5.14
CA ILE A 53 0.34 0.90 5.35
C ILE A 53 0.08 -0.25 6.32
N HIS A 54 0.80 -1.36 6.17
CA HIS A 54 0.63 -2.52 7.03
C HIS A 54 1.37 -2.41 8.38
N GLY A 55 2.25 -1.41 8.51
CA GLY A 55 3.07 -1.18 9.69
C GLY A 55 4.28 -2.12 9.79
N GLU A 56 5.17 -1.80 10.72
CA GLU A 56 6.30 -2.65 11.09
C GLU A 56 5.86 -3.89 11.89
N GLN A 57 4.67 -3.85 12.50
CA GLN A 57 4.07 -4.96 13.23
C GLN A 57 2.69 -5.26 12.68
N GLY A 58 2.40 -6.52 12.40
CA GLY A 58 1.10 -6.92 11.89
C GLY A 58 0.91 -8.42 11.88
N ARG A 59 -0.11 -8.88 11.13
CA ARG A 59 -0.39 -10.31 10.93
C ARG A 59 -0.30 -10.68 9.46
N THR A 60 0.22 -11.87 9.16
CA THR A 60 0.28 -12.38 7.79
C THR A 60 -1.12 -12.69 7.27
N PHE A 61 -1.36 -12.41 6.00
CA PHE A 61 -2.67 -12.42 5.37
C PHE A 61 -3.37 -13.78 5.47
N TYR A 62 -2.72 -14.87 5.03
CA TYR A 62 -3.34 -16.20 5.03
C TYR A 62 -3.39 -16.84 6.41
N CYS A 63 -2.27 -16.83 7.13
CA CYS A 63 -2.11 -17.65 8.33
C CYS A 63 -2.27 -16.87 9.63
N GLY A 64 -2.42 -15.55 9.56
CA GLY A 64 -2.57 -14.69 10.72
C GLY A 64 -1.37 -14.77 11.67
N CYS A 65 -0.15 -14.96 11.20
CA CYS A 65 1.03 -15.00 12.09
C CYS A 65 1.52 -13.59 12.37
N ALA A 66 1.84 -13.28 13.62
CA ALA A 66 2.48 -12.02 13.96
C ALA A 66 3.82 -11.89 13.21
N TYR A 67 4.14 -10.68 12.78
CA TYR A 67 5.46 -10.35 12.24
C TYR A 67 5.94 -9.01 12.80
N GLN A 68 7.27 -8.87 12.83
CA GLN A 68 7.97 -7.62 13.08
C GLN A 68 8.93 -7.39 11.91
N ASP A 69 8.86 -6.22 11.29
CA ASP A 69 9.57 -5.84 10.09
C ASP A 69 9.39 -6.89 8.99
N ASN A 70 10.45 -7.62 8.68
CA ASN A 70 10.44 -8.69 7.70
C ASN A 70 10.33 -10.09 8.33
N ARG A 71 10.36 -10.23 9.66
CA ARG A 71 10.48 -11.50 10.37
C ARG A 71 9.12 -11.97 10.88
N VAL A 72 8.77 -13.22 10.57
CA VAL A 72 7.52 -13.85 11.03
C VAL A 72 7.76 -14.64 12.31
N ASP A 73 6.89 -14.44 13.30
CA ASP A 73 6.76 -15.34 14.45
C ASP A 73 5.80 -16.48 14.11
N LEU A 74 6.36 -17.61 13.70
CA LEU A 74 5.60 -18.81 13.34
C LEU A 74 4.84 -19.44 14.52
N ALA A 75 5.33 -19.24 15.75
CA ALA A 75 4.70 -19.82 16.94
C ALA A 75 3.40 -19.09 17.29
N SER A 76 3.32 -17.78 17.03
CA SER A 76 2.14 -16.93 17.30
C SER A 76 0.81 -17.40 16.68
N CYS A 77 0.88 -18.26 15.67
CA CYS A 77 -0.25 -18.79 14.90
C CYS A 77 -0.20 -20.31 14.75
N GLY A 78 0.74 -21.00 15.43
CA GLY A 78 0.95 -22.44 15.29
C GLY A 78 1.34 -22.90 13.88
N TYR A 79 2.01 -22.06 13.09
CA TYR A 79 2.47 -22.41 11.75
C TYR A 79 3.62 -23.42 11.82
N ARG A 80 3.57 -24.43 10.96
CA ARG A 80 4.66 -25.40 10.81
C ARG A 80 5.18 -25.36 9.38
N PRO A 81 6.46 -25.02 9.15
CA PRO A 81 7.03 -25.03 7.82
C PRO A 81 6.91 -26.40 7.16
N ARG A 82 6.55 -26.41 5.89
CA ARG A 82 6.34 -27.63 5.12
C ARG A 82 7.64 -28.19 4.55
N LYS A 83 8.49 -27.33 3.97
CA LYS A 83 9.77 -27.70 3.34
C LYS A 83 10.88 -26.65 3.46
N ASN A 84 10.56 -25.36 3.61
CA ASN A 84 11.50 -24.25 3.54
C ASN A 84 11.31 -23.32 4.74
N ARG A 85 11.96 -23.68 5.86
CA ARG A 85 11.93 -22.92 7.11
C ARG A 85 12.49 -21.51 6.97
N GLU A 86 13.52 -21.33 6.15
CA GLU A 86 14.16 -20.01 5.95
C GLU A 86 13.21 -19.03 5.26
N ARG A 87 12.51 -19.49 4.21
CA ARG A 87 11.49 -18.68 3.53
C ARG A 87 10.25 -18.48 4.39
N ALA A 88 9.88 -19.47 5.23
CA ALA A 88 8.80 -19.33 6.19
C ALA A 88 9.08 -18.28 7.28
N ALA A 89 10.35 -18.04 7.62
CA ALA A 89 10.73 -17.09 8.67
C ALA A 89 10.59 -15.60 8.28
N ARG A 90 10.20 -15.31 7.03
CA ARG A 90 10.06 -13.95 6.52
C ARG A 90 8.73 -13.70 5.83
N ILE A 91 8.30 -12.43 5.82
CA ILE A 91 7.21 -12.01 4.95
C ILE A 91 7.70 -11.88 3.52
N GLU A 92 6.81 -12.17 2.58
CA GLU A 92 6.95 -11.78 1.18
C GLU A 92 5.64 -11.10 0.76
N TRP A 93 5.76 -10.05 -0.06
CA TRP A 93 4.62 -9.30 -0.56
C TRP A 93 3.89 -10.13 -1.62
N GLU A 94 2.72 -10.64 -1.24
CA GLU A 94 1.87 -11.47 -2.07
C GLU A 94 1.08 -10.60 -3.04
N HIS A 95 1.16 -10.94 -4.32
CA HIS A 95 0.22 -10.51 -5.34
C HIS A 95 -1.01 -11.42 -5.30
N VAL A 96 -2.09 -11.00 -4.63
CA VAL A 96 -3.32 -11.81 -4.48
C VAL A 96 -3.81 -12.31 -5.83
N VAL A 97 -3.91 -11.39 -6.82
CA VAL A 97 -3.92 -11.70 -8.24
C VAL A 97 -2.47 -11.78 -8.72
N PRO A 98 -1.95 -12.98 -9.09
CA PRO A 98 -0.54 -13.15 -9.42
C PRO A 98 -0.09 -12.23 -10.55
N ALA A 99 1.16 -11.75 -10.50
CA ALA A 99 1.77 -11.04 -11.62
C ALA A 99 1.68 -11.81 -12.95
N TRP A 100 1.71 -13.15 -12.89
CA TRP A 100 1.47 -14.01 -14.06
C TRP A 100 0.08 -13.78 -14.68
N VAL A 101 -0.99 -13.67 -13.88
CA VAL A 101 -2.35 -13.40 -14.39
C VAL A 101 -2.41 -12.03 -15.07
N ILE A 102 -1.72 -11.03 -14.50
CA ILE A 102 -1.64 -9.67 -15.07
C ILE A 102 -0.92 -9.66 -16.42
N GLY A 103 0.13 -10.49 -16.57
CA GLY A 103 1.12 -10.31 -17.61
C GLY A 103 1.27 -11.40 -18.66
N HIS A 104 0.94 -12.66 -18.38
CA HIS A 104 1.36 -13.80 -19.23
C HIS A 104 0.87 -13.73 -20.68
N GLN A 105 -0.23 -13.03 -20.95
CA GLN A 105 -0.78 -12.86 -22.31
C GLN A 105 -0.21 -11.63 -23.04
N ARG A 106 0.59 -10.80 -22.37
CA ARG A 106 1.15 -9.57 -22.92
C ARG A 106 2.40 -9.87 -23.75
N GLN A 107 2.63 -9.06 -24.78
CA GLN A 107 3.82 -9.20 -25.62
C GLN A 107 5.13 -9.03 -24.83
N CYS A 108 5.16 -8.12 -23.83
CA CYS A 108 6.33 -7.96 -22.97
C CYS A 108 6.73 -9.27 -22.28
N TRP A 109 5.75 -10.08 -21.89
CA TRP A 109 5.98 -11.31 -21.15
C TRP A 109 6.57 -12.38 -22.04
N GLN A 110 6.11 -12.43 -23.29
CA GLN A 110 6.67 -13.33 -24.30
C GLN A 110 8.11 -12.95 -24.67
N ARG A 111 8.48 -11.67 -24.56
CA ARG A 111 9.82 -11.15 -24.90
C ARG A 111 10.85 -11.28 -23.78
N GLY A 112 10.43 -11.44 -22.52
CA GLY A 112 11.38 -11.53 -21.40
C GLY A 112 10.74 -11.70 -20.02
N GLY A 113 9.54 -12.26 -19.95
CA GLY A 113 8.83 -12.55 -18.72
C GLY A 113 8.48 -11.31 -17.89
N ARG A 114 8.30 -11.54 -16.59
CA ARG A 114 7.91 -10.51 -15.60
C ARG A 114 8.88 -9.34 -15.58
N GLU A 115 10.19 -9.61 -15.51
CA GLU A 115 11.21 -8.56 -15.42
C GLU A 115 11.16 -7.61 -16.61
N HIS A 116 11.00 -8.14 -17.83
CA HIS A 116 10.86 -7.30 -19.01
C HIS A 116 9.57 -6.47 -18.96
N CYS A 117 8.44 -7.07 -18.59
CA CYS A 117 7.18 -6.34 -18.43
C CYS A 117 7.25 -5.22 -17.40
N SER A 118 7.88 -5.44 -16.25
CA SER A 118 8.04 -4.40 -15.21
C SER A 118 8.81 -3.17 -15.74
N LYS A 119 9.67 -3.34 -16.74
CA LYS A 119 10.48 -2.27 -17.34
C LYS A 119 9.85 -1.64 -18.58
N SER A 120 9.14 -2.41 -19.41
CA SER A 120 8.75 -2.00 -20.77
C SER A 120 7.25 -1.88 -21.01
N ASP A 121 6.38 -2.37 -20.11
CA ASP A 121 4.93 -2.23 -20.23
C ASP A 121 4.38 -1.40 -19.05
N PRO A 122 4.07 -0.09 -19.27
CA PRO A 122 3.53 0.79 -18.22
C PRO A 122 2.19 0.34 -17.65
N LEU A 123 1.38 -0.44 -18.38
CA LEU A 123 0.14 -0.99 -17.85
C LEU A 123 0.43 -2.17 -16.92
N PHE A 124 1.40 -3.02 -17.26
CA PHE A 124 1.87 -4.08 -16.37
C PHE A 124 2.50 -3.51 -15.10
N ALA A 125 3.43 -2.54 -15.23
CA ALA A 125 4.12 -1.93 -14.09
C ALA A 125 3.13 -1.32 -13.08
N ARG A 126 2.13 -0.58 -13.57
CA ARG A 126 1.06 -0.01 -12.72
C ARG A 126 0.17 -1.07 -12.07
N ALA A 127 -0.11 -2.18 -12.74
CA ALA A 127 -0.91 -3.27 -12.17
C ALA A 127 -0.13 -4.10 -11.16
N GLU A 128 1.18 -4.28 -11.38
CA GLU A 128 2.09 -4.94 -10.46
C GLU A 128 2.32 -4.10 -9.19
N ALA A 129 2.35 -2.78 -9.33
CA ALA A 129 2.54 -1.84 -8.24
C ALA A 129 1.24 -1.52 -7.45
N ASP A 130 0.08 -2.05 -7.86
CA ASP A 130 -1.18 -1.74 -7.21
C ASP A 130 -1.25 -2.29 -5.77
N LEU A 131 -1.29 -1.36 -4.81
CA LEU A 131 -1.31 -1.66 -3.38
C LEU A 131 -2.56 -2.45 -2.94
N HIS A 132 -3.70 -2.31 -3.63
CA HIS A 132 -4.91 -3.11 -3.33
C HIS A 132 -4.68 -4.60 -3.55
N ASN A 133 -3.68 -4.96 -4.37
CA ASN A 133 -3.30 -6.33 -4.69
C ASN A 133 -2.11 -6.86 -3.87
N LEU A 134 -1.55 -6.07 -2.94
CA LEU A 134 -0.38 -6.44 -2.14
C LEU A 134 -0.73 -6.68 -0.68
N VAL A 135 -0.41 -7.87 -0.17
CA VAL A 135 -0.62 -8.25 1.23
C VAL A 135 0.62 -8.96 1.80
N PRO A 136 0.91 -8.85 3.12
CA PRO A 136 2.04 -9.55 3.73
C PRO A 136 1.71 -11.04 3.89
N ALA A 137 2.47 -11.94 3.26
CA ALA A 137 2.28 -13.39 3.41
C ALA A 137 3.54 -14.06 3.95
N ILE A 138 3.40 -15.22 4.59
CA ILE A 138 4.54 -16.08 4.91
C ILE A 138 5.22 -16.48 3.59
N GLY A 139 6.52 -16.27 3.46
CA GLY A 139 7.22 -16.49 2.20
C GLY A 139 7.09 -17.92 1.66
N GLU A 140 7.09 -18.94 2.52
CA GLU A 140 6.84 -20.32 2.09
C GLU A 140 5.44 -20.49 1.48
N VAL A 141 4.40 -19.90 2.08
CA VAL A 141 3.03 -19.95 1.55
C VAL A 141 2.93 -19.21 0.22
N ASN A 142 3.52 -18.00 0.11
CA ASN A 142 3.61 -17.27 -1.16
C ASN A 142 4.26 -18.13 -2.25
N GLY A 143 5.38 -18.78 -1.90
CA GLY A 143 6.12 -19.67 -2.79
C GLY A 143 5.32 -20.88 -3.26
N ASP A 144 4.69 -21.58 -2.32
CA ASP A 144 3.92 -22.78 -2.63
C ASP A 144 2.62 -22.45 -3.37
N ARG A 145 1.97 -21.31 -3.06
CA ARG A 145 0.81 -20.81 -3.81
C ARG A 145 1.16 -20.49 -5.26
N SER A 146 2.37 -20.00 -5.53
CA SER A 146 2.87 -19.75 -6.89
C SER A 146 1.90 -18.86 -7.69
N ASN A 147 1.52 -19.26 -8.90
CA ASN A 147 0.47 -18.63 -9.70
C ASN A 147 -0.85 -19.42 -9.69
N PHE A 148 -1.07 -20.27 -8.69
CA PHE A 148 -2.24 -21.15 -8.66
C PHE A 148 -3.52 -20.34 -8.38
N PRO A 149 -4.60 -20.56 -9.16
CA PRO A 149 -5.90 -19.99 -8.86
C PRO A 149 -6.43 -20.50 -7.53
N PHE A 150 -7.27 -19.68 -6.89
CA PHE A 150 -7.98 -20.09 -5.68
C PHE A 150 -9.18 -20.97 -6.03
N ALA A 151 -9.45 -21.95 -5.18
CA ALA A 151 -10.59 -22.85 -5.30
C ALA A 151 -11.00 -23.39 -3.93
N LEU A 152 -12.22 -23.93 -3.84
CA LEU A 152 -12.55 -24.87 -2.77
C LEU A 152 -12.02 -26.24 -3.15
N LEU A 153 -11.29 -26.88 -2.24
CA LEU A 153 -10.69 -28.19 -2.43
C LEU A 153 -11.31 -29.20 -1.45
N PRO A 154 -11.59 -30.44 -1.87
CA PRO A 154 -12.11 -31.50 -1.01
C PRO A 154 -10.98 -32.10 -0.15
N THR A 155 -10.18 -31.25 0.49
CA THR A 155 -8.99 -31.64 1.24
C THR A 155 -8.93 -30.83 2.52
N ARG A 156 -8.78 -31.51 3.65
CA ARG A 156 -8.62 -30.85 4.95
C ARG A 156 -7.21 -30.23 5.04
N PRO A 157 -7.08 -29.05 5.68
CA PRO A 157 -5.77 -28.45 5.91
C PRO A 157 -4.87 -29.34 6.76
N HIS A 158 -3.65 -29.57 6.29
CA HIS A 158 -2.66 -30.42 6.97
C HIS A 158 -1.21 -30.00 6.70
N GLN A 159 -0.95 -29.10 5.74
CA GLN A 159 0.39 -28.83 5.22
C GLN A 159 1.19 -27.84 6.07
N TYR A 160 0.53 -26.98 6.85
CA TYR A 160 1.14 -25.79 7.46
C TYR A 160 0.85 -25.65 8.97
N GLY A 161 0.65 -26.75 9.69
CA GLY A 161 0.26 -26.73 11.10
C GLY A 161 -1.18 -26.24 11.28
N GLN A 162 -1.39 -25.20 12.10
CA GLN A 162 -2.72 -24.64 12.35
C GLN A 162 -3.23 -23.71 11.24
N CYS A 163 -2.36 -23.30 10.30
CA CYS A 163 -2.80 -22.49 9.17
C CYS A 163 -3.66 -23.32 8.20
N GLN A 164 -4.87 -22.85 7.92
CA GLN A 164 -5.86 -23.56 7.12
C GLN A 164 -5.62 -23.51 5.60
N MET A 165 -4.49 -22.98 5.16
CA MET A 165 -4.13 -22.93 3.74
C MET A 165 -3.92 -24.34 3.21
N VAL A 166 -4.41 -24.61 2.00
CA VAL A 166 -4.16 -25.86 1.27
C VAL A 166 -3.63 -25.53 -0.11
N VAL A 167 -2.58 -26.22 -0.53
CA VAL A 167 -2.01 -26.14 -1.87
C VAL A 167 -2.00 -27.54 -2.48
N ASP A 168 -2.84 -27.74 -3.50
CA ASP A 168 -2.79 -28.93 -4.34
C ASP A 168 -1.84 -28.65 -5.50
N PHE A 169 -0.59 -29.11 -5.36
CA PHE A 169 0.44 -28.95 -6.38
C PHE A 169 0.13 -29.72 -7.67
N ARG A 170 -0.62 -30.83 -7.58
CA ARG A 170 -0.95 -31.67 -8.74
C ARG A 170 -2.07 -31.02 -9.56
N ALA A 171 -3.12 -30.54 -8.89
CA ALA A 171 -4.20 -29.80 -9.53
C ALA A 171 -3.84 -28.32 -9.82
N ARG A 172 -2.70 -27.84 -9.29
CA ARG A 172 -2.25 -26.44 -9.36
C ARG A 172 -3.30 -25.47 -8.83
N LYS A 173 -3.86 -25.75 -7.66
CA LYS A 173 -4.91 -24.95 -7.01
C LYS A 173 -4.56 -24.69 -5.55
N ALA A 174 -5.03 -23.56 -5.02
CA ALA A 174 -4.91 -23.24 -3.61
C ALA A 174 -6.29 -23.02 -2.98
N MET A 175 -6.54 -23.57 -1.80
CA MET A 175 -7.70 -23.22 -0.98
C MET A 175 -7.23 -22.33 0.17
N PRO A 176 -7.62 -21.05 0.19
CA PRO A 176 -7.22 -20.13 1.23
C PRO A 176 -8.09 -20.32 2.49
N PRO A 177 -7.58 -19.92 3.67
CA PRO A 177 -8.35 -19.87 4.91
C PRO A 177 -9.61 -19.02 4.77
N GLU A 178 -10.69 -19.44 5.41
CA GLU A 178 -12.01 -18.86 5.23
C GLU A 178 -12.06 -17.34 5.45
N HIS A 179 -11.41 -16.86 6.51
CA HIS A 179 -11.36 -15.44 6.87
C HIS A 179 -10.71 -14.54 5.79
N THR A 180 -9.96 -15.10 4.85
CA THR A 180 -9.33 -14.32 3.75
C THR A 180 -10.15 -14.29 2.47
N ARG A 181 -11.17 -15.15 2.34
CA ARG A 181 -11.89 -15.37 1.07
C ARG A 181 -12.59 -14.12 0.56
N GLY A 182 -13.19 -13.33 1.46
CA GLY A 182 -13.85 -12.07 1.11
C GLY A 182 -12.87 -11.06 0.51
N ALA A 183 -11.74 -10.82 1.18
CA ALA A 183 -10.70 -9.91 0.71
C ALA A 183 -10.10 -10.37 -0.61
N ILE A 184 -9.81 -11.67 -0.75
CA ILE A 184 -9.35 -12.26 -2.02
C ILE A 184 -10.35 -11.97 -3.15
N ALA A 185 -11.63 -12.23 -2.91
CA ALA A 185 -12.66 -12.01 -3.90
C ALA A 185 -12.75 -10.55 -4.35
N ARG A 186 -12.78 -9.61 -3.39
CA ARG A 186 -12.83 -8.17 -3.69
C ARG A 186 -11.58 -7.70 -4.44
N THR A 187 -10.40 -8.21 -4.11
CA THR A 187 -9.17 -7.89 -4.86
C THR A 187 -9.20 -8.46 -6.27
N TYR A 188 -9.68 -9.69 -6.49
CA TYR A 188 -9.81 -10.26 -7.83
C TYR A 188 -10.80 -9.49 -8.71
N LEU A 189 -11.98 -9.18 -8.18
CA LEU A 189 -13.01 -8.42 -8.89
C LEU A 189 -12.50 -7.02 -9.25
N TYR A 190 -11.87 -6.33 -8.29
CA TYR A 190 -11.22 -5.03 -8.49
C TYR A 190 -10.15 -5.07 -9.59
N MET A 191 -9.16 -5.96 -9.47
CA MET A 191 -8.04 -6.01 -10.42
C MET A 191 -8.52 -6.35 -11.83
N HIS A 192 -9.51 -7.25 -11.95
CA HIS A 192 -10.11 -7.63 -13.22
C HIS A 192 -10.81 -6.44 -13.90
N GLU A 193 -11.61 -5.68 -13.16
CA GLU A 193 -12.31 -4.51 -13.67
C GLU A 193 -11.34 -3.35 -14.00
N ARG A 194 -10.47 -3.00 -13.05
CA ARG A 194 -9.55 -1.86 -13.14
C ARG A 194 -8.56 -1.99 -14.30
N TYR A 195 -8.05 -3.21 -14.53
CA TYR A 195 -7.01 -3.48 -15.52
C TYR A 195 -7.51 -4.29 -16.73
N ARG A 196 -8.83 -4.53 -16.83
CA ARG A 196 -9.46 -5.28 -17.94
C ARG A 196 -8.79 -6.63 -18.18
N LEU A 197 -8.43 -7.33 -17.11
CA LEU A 197 -7.85 -8.67 -17.22
C LEU A 197 -8.94 -9.65 -17.69
N LEU A 198 -8.60 -10.88 -18.06
CA LEU A 198 -9.62 -11.92 -18.28
C LEU A 198 -9.90 -12.65 -16.97
N LEU A 199 -11.17 -13.00 -16.73
CA LEU A 199 -11.61 -13.82 -15.60
C LEU A 199 -12.57 -14.86 -16.13
N SER A 200 -12.31 -16.13 -15.82
CA SER A 200 -13.18 -17.22 -16.28
C SER A 200 -14.57 -17.08 -15.64
N LYS A 201 -15.60 -17.60 -16.29
CA LYS A 201 -16.96 -17.61 -15.74
C LYS A 201 -17.01 -18.30 -14.37
N GLN A 202 -16.26 -19.40 -14.23
CA GLN A 202 -16.17 -20.15 -12.98
C GLN A 202 -15.53 -19.32 -11.86
N ASP A 203 -14.40 -18.67 -12.13
CA ASP A 203 -13.71 -17.84 -11.13
C ASP A 203 -14.54 -16.62 -10.75
N ARG A 204 -15.19 -15.98 -11.73
CA ARG A 204 -16.12 -14.87 -11.47
C ARG A 204 -17.24 -15.30 -10.53
N GLN A 205 -17.90 -16.43 -10.79
CA GLN A 205 -18.95 -16.96 -9.93
C GLN A 205 -18.44 -17.27 -8.51
N LEU A 206 -17.24 -17.84 -8.39
CA LEU A 206 -16.61 -18.12 -7.11
C LEU A 206 -16.37 -16.83 -6.30
N TYR A 207 -15.73 -15.83 -6.92
CA TYR A 207 -15.40 -14.58 -6.23
C TYR A 207 -16.64 -13.75 -5.93
N GLU A 208 -17.63 -13.70 -6.81
CA GLU A 208 -18.91 -13.06 -6.51
C GLU A 208 -19.63 -13.74 -5.34
N ALA A 209 -19.60 -15.07 -5.25
CA ALA A 209 -20.15 -15.80 -4.11
C ALA A 209 -19.39 -15.50 -2.80
N TRP A 210 -18.06 -15.55 -2.83
CA TRP A 210 -17.23 -15.22 -1.66
C TRP A 210 -17.37 -13.77 -1.23
N HIS A 211 -17.47 -12.83 -2.17
CA HIS A 211 -17.69 -11.42 -1.86
C HIS A 211 -19.00 -11.20 -1.09
N ARG A 212 -20.09 -11.89 -1.50
CA ARG A 212 -21.39 -11.85 -0.80
C ARG A 212 -21.35 -12.56 0.56
N GLN A 213 -20.69 -13.72 0.62
CA GLN A 213 -20.67 -14.56 1.82
C GLN A 213 -19.79 -13.98 2.94
N TYR A 214 -18.68 -13.33 2.59
CA TYR A 214 -17.70 -12.78 3.53
C TYR A 214 -17.58 -11.27 3.32
N PRO A 215 -18.46 -10.45 3.92
CA PRO A 215 -18.46 -8.99 3.74
C PRO A 215 -17.13 -8.37 4.21
N ALA A 216 -16.85 -7.14 3.76
CA ALA A 216 -15.67 -6.41 4.22
C ALA A 216 -15.79 -6.11 5.73
N ASP A 217 -14.69 -6.24 6.45
CA ASP A 217 -14.60 -5.87 7.86
C ASP A 217 -13.99 -4.47 8.03
N ASP A 218 -13.88 -4.01 9.28
CA ASP A 218 -13.33 -2.70 9.59
C ASP A 218 -11.83 -2.60 9.29
N GLU A 219 -11.09 -3.70 9.39
CA GLU A 219 -9.66 -3.73 9.08
C GLU A 219 -9.43 -3.52 7.59
N GLU A 220 -10.20 -4.23 6.76
CA GLU A 220 -10.14 -4.10 5.30
C GLU A 220 -10.60 -2.72 4.84
N ARG A 221 -11.65 -2.14 5.45
CA ARG A 221 -12.08 -0.76 5.17
C ARG A 221 -11.00 0.25 5.55
N ARG A 222 -10.35 0.12 6.71
CA ARG A 222 -9.23 0.99 7.11
C ARG A 222 -8.05 0.88 6.15
N ARG A 223 -7.70 -0.35 5.74
CA ARG A 223 -6.66 -0.58 4.73
C ARG A 223 -7.04 0.05 3.39
N ASN A 224 -8.30 -0.08 2.95
CA ASN A 224 -8.79 0.53 1.71
C ASN A 224 -8.66 2.07 1.73
N GLN A 225 -9.00 2.71 2.86
CA GLN A 225 -8.81 4.14 3.06
C GLN A 225 -7.33 4.55 3.01
N ALA A 226 -6.45 3.83 3.70
CA ALA A 226 -5.02 4.11 3.71
C ALA A 226 -4.41 3.96 2.32
N ILE A 227 -4.73 2.87 1.61
CA ILE A 227 -4.31 2.67 0.23
C ILE A 227 -4.85 3.77 -0.68
N ALA A 228 -6.11 4.18 -0.52
CA ALA A 228 -6.69 5.24 -1.32
C ALA A 228 -5.97 6.58 -1.15
N CYS A 229 -5.41 6.85 0.03
CA CYS A 229 -4.58 8.03 0.26
C CYS A 229 -3.22 7.99 -0.44
N GLU A 230 -2.70 6.81 -0.78
CA GLU A 230 -1.47 6.66 -1.57
C GLU A 230 -1.76 6.55 -3.08
N MET A 231 -2.76 5.76 -3.45
CA MET A 231 -3.11 5.49 -4.85
C MET A 231 -3.92 6.62 -5.50
N GLY A 232 -4.73 7.33 -4.72
CA GLY A 232 -5.73 8.30 -5.22
C GLY A 232 -7.09 7.70 -5.58
N TRP A 233 -7.30 6.41 -5.31
CA TRP A 233 -8.59 5.75 -5.46
C TRP A 233 -8.73 4.54 -4.51
N GLY A 234 -9.96 4.24 -4.11
CA GLY A 234 -10.29 3.04 -3.33
C GLY A 234 -10.63 1.84 -4.20
N ASN A 235 -10.65 0.66 -3.58
CA ASN A 235 -11.29 -0.53 -4.14
C ASN A 235 -12.81 -0.43 -3.88
N PRO A 236 -13.64 -0.23 -4.93
CA PRO A 236 -15.09 -0.07 -4.77
C PRO A 236 -15.79 -1.32 -4.23
N TYR A 237 -15.18 -2.49 -4.36
CA TYR A 237 -15.73 -3.73 -3.80
C TYR A 237 -15.56 -3.82 -2.28
N VAL A 238 -14.65 -3.04 -1.67
CA VAL A 238 -14.48 -2.96 -0.20
C VAL A 238 -15.45 -1.94 0.39
N GLY A 239 -15.64 -0.82 -0.30
CA GLY A 239 -16.53 0.27 0.12
C GLY A 239 -16.01 1.64 -0.29
N GLU A 240 -16.78 2.67 0.04
CA GLU A 240 -16.42 4.06 -0.20
C GLU A 240 -15.18 4.49 0.60
N VAL A 241 -14.46 5.49 0.07
CA VAL A 241 -13.28 6.10 0.70
C VAL A 241 -13.42 7.61 0.70
N GLU A 242 -12.91 8.26 1.74
CA GLU A 242 -12.93 9.70 1.91
C GLU A 242 -11.59 10.30 1.46
N LEU A 243 -11.40 10.46 0.14
CA LEU A 243 -10.15 10.99 -0.42
C LEU A 243 -9.79 12.39 0.09
N TRP A 244 -10.80 13.19 0.45
CA TRP A 244 -10.60 14.52 1.02
C TRP A 244 -9.88 14.50 2.37
N ARG A 245 -9.94 13.39 3.12
CA ARG A 245 -9.23 13.23 4.41
C ARG A 245 -7.73 12.98 4.24
N CYS A 246 -7.29 12.55 3.06
CA CYS A 246 -5.90 12.19 2.81
C CYS A 246 -4.95 13.41 2.84
N GLY A 247 -5.42 14.60 2.44
CA GLY A 247 -4.61 15.83 2.43
C GLY A 247 -4.30 16.41 3.82
N PHE A 248 -5.21 16.22 4.80
CA PHE A 248 -5.03 16.74 6.16
C PHE A 248 -3.99 15.95 6.98
N GLY A 249 -3.77 14.67 6.67
CA GLY A 249 -2.73 13.86 7.31
C GLY A 249 -1.30 14.33 6.99
N ARG A 250 -1.05 14.80 5.76
CA ARG A 250 0.25 15.34 5.34
C ARG A 250 0.60 16.65 6.06
N LEU A 251 -0.39 17.49 6.34
CA LEU A 251 -0.21 18.72 7.15
C LEU A 251 0.18 18.41 8.60
N GLY A 252 -0.44 17.40 9.22
CA GLY A 252 -0.09 16.96 10.58
C GLY A 252 1.33 16.42 10.70
N ALA A 253 1.79 15.63 9.72
CA ALA A 253 3.16 15.10 9.68
C ALA A 253 4.23 16.19 9.46
N LEU A 254 3.95 17.17 8.59
CA LEU A 254 4.83 18.33 8.36
C LEU A 254 4.88 19.27 9.57
N ALA A 255 3.75 19.52 10.23
CA ALA A 255 3.70 20.33 11.44
C ALA A 255 4.39 19.64 12.64
N GLY A 256 4.23 18.32 12.80
CA GLY A 256 4.92 17.55 13.83
C GLY A 256 6.43 17.51 13.64
N SER A 257 6.90 17.44 12.39
CA SER A 257 8.34 17.48 12.06
C SER A 257 8.95 18.88 12.29
N ALA A 258 8.19 19.95 12.07
CA ALA A 258 8.63 21.32 12.34
C ALA A 258 8.72 21.63 13.84
N LEU A 259 7.87 21.01 14.68
CA LEU A 259 7.88 21.18 16.13
C LEU A 259 8.93 20.30 16.83
N ALA A 260 9.33 19.17 16.25
CA ALA A 260 10.41 18.32 16.76
C ALA A 260 11.82 18.92 16.55
N GLY A 261 11.96 19.92 15.67
CA GLY A 261 13.21 20.62 15.39
C GLY A 261 13.61 21.70 16.40
N THR A 262 12.79 21.96 17.43
CA THR A 262 13.08 22.96 18.46
C THR A 262 12.99 22.37 19.88
N ALA A 263 13.73 21.31 20.15
CA ALA A 263 14.08 20.95 21.53
C ALA A 263 15.31 21.77 21.96
N PRO A 264 15.24 22.64 22.98
CA PRO A 264 16.40 23.38 23.44
C PRO A 264 17.33 22.47 24.25
N LEU A 265 18.63 22.53 23.93
CA LEU A 265 19.72 22.07 24.78
C LEU A 265 19.68 22.82 26.12
N ALA A 266 19.06 22.24 27.14
CA ALA A 266 19.18 22.72 28.51
C ALA A 266 19.09 21.55 29.50
N ARG A 267 20.14 20.73 29.56
CA ARG A 267 20.35 19.80 30.67
C ARG A 267 21.81 19.39 30.83
N THR A 268 22.64 20.34 31.26
CA THR A 268 23.90 20.08 31.98
C THR A 268 24.44 21.38 32.54
N ALA A 269 24.17 21.64 33.83
CA ALA A 269 25.03 22.37 34.78
C ALA A 269 24.19 22.78 36.01
N LEU A 270 24.00 21.85 36.95
CA LEU A 270 23.70 22.17 38.35
C LEU A 270 24.05 20.93 39.18
N GLY A 271 25.30 20.91 39.63
CA GLY A 271 25.90 19.78 40.33
C GLY A 271 27.36 20.07 40.70
N ALA A 272 27.64 21.23 41.29
CA ALA A 272 28.84 21.51 42.07
C ALA A 272 28.64 22.84 42.80
N VAL A 273 29.20 22.97 43.99
CA VAL A 273 29.15 24.12 44.91
C VAL A 273 27.93 24.15 45.85
N LEU A 274 27.90 23.20 46.79
CA LEU A 274 27.71 23.51 48.21
C LEU A 274 28.56 22.52 49.02
N GLY A 275 29.75 22.97 49.37
CA GLY A 275 30.71 22.28 50.21
C GLY A 275 31.53 23.33 50.97
N ARG A 276 30.93 23.86 52.04
CA ARG A 276 31.52 24.38 53.29
C ARG A 276 30.48 25.21 54.03
#